data_AF-A0A955ASQ2-F1
#
_entry.id   AF-A0A955ASQ2-F1
#
_cell.length_a   1.000
_cell.length_b   1.000
_cell.length_c   1.000
_cell.angle_alpha   90.00
_cell.angle_beta   90.00
_cell.angle_gamma   90.00
#
_symmetry.space_group_name_H-M   'P 1'
#
loop_
_entity.id
_entity.type
_entity.pdbx_description
1 polymer ?
#
loop_
_entity_poly.entity_id
_entity_poly.type
_entity_poly.pdbx_seq_one_letter_code
_entity_poly.pdbx_strand_id
1 'polypeptide(L)'
;GRSRLMPVAQKVRMVRPPRKDLGYKSDAHQIDFALGIAELGDAILENRTPRLTPQFVLHVNEVLLAIHHSFPDGRLTKPATTFEPLAPMDWAK
;
A
#
# COMPACT_ATOMS: atom_id res chain seq x y z
N GLY A 1 -26.00 7.38 5.70
CA GLY A 1 -25.63 8.23 4.56
C GLY A 1 -24.27 7.81 4.06
N ARG A 2 -24.15 7.41 2.79
CA ARG A 2 -22.84 7.04 2.20
C ARG A 2 -22.04 8.31 1.92
N SER A 3 -20.89 8.44 2.57
CA SER A 3 -19.95 9.54 2.40
C SER A 3 -19.51 9.67 0.93
N ARG A 4 -19.71 10.86 0.34
CA ARG A 4 -19.40 11.25 -1.05
C ARG A 4 -17.94 11.74 -1.19
N LEU A 5 -16.96 11.11 -0.54
CA LEU A 5 -15.58 11.63 -0.51
C LEU A 5 -14.49 10.67 -1.03
N MET A 6 -14.83 9.52 -1.61
CA MET A 6 -13.82 8.68 -2.29
C MET A 6 -13.83 8.99 -3.80
N PRO A 7 -12.81 9.68 -4.35
CA PRO A 7 -12.92 10.26 -5.69
C PRO A 7 -13.01 9.22 -6.82
N VAL A 8 -12.51 7.99 -6.63
CA VAL A 8 -12.71 6.88 -7.57
C VAL A 8 -12.65 5.56 -6.79
N ALA A 9 -13.81 4.99 -6.44
CA ALA A 9 -13.86 3.61 -5.97
C ALA A 9 -13.78 2.67 -7.19
N GLN A 10 -12.56 2.31 -7.61
CA GLN A 10 -12.37 1.32 -8.66
C GLN A 10 -12.50 -0.09 -8.06
N LYS A 11 -13.53 -0.84 -8.48
CA LYS A 11 -13.63 -2.27 -8.17
C LYS A 11 -12.62 -3.02 -9.02
N VAL A 12 -11.45 -3.31 -8.44
CA VAL A 12 -10.48 -4.21 -9.04
C VAL A 12 -10.96 -5.64 -8.81
N ARG A 13 -11.14 -6.41 -9.89
CA ARG A 13 -11.50 -7.82 -9.78
C ARG A 13 -10.28 -8.57 -9.26
N MET A 14 -10.38 -9.13 -8.06
CA MET A 14 -9.36 -10.04 -7.55
C MET A 14 -9.31 -11.27 -8.46
N VAL A 15 -8.11 -11.62 -8.94
CA VAL A 15 -7.90 -12.80 -9.79
C VAL A 15 -8.19 -14.08 -8.99
N ARG A 16 -7.86 -14.07 -7.68
CA ARG A 16 -7.98 -15.19 -6.75
C ARG A 16 -8.24 -14.69 -5.32
N PRO A 17 -8.83 -15.52 -4.43
CA PRO A 17 -9.05 -15.16 -3.03
C PRO A 17 -7.73 -14.98 -2.27
N PRO A 18 -7.72 -14.18 -1.19
CA PRO A 18 -6.53 -13.98 -0.36
C PRO A 18 -6.07 -15.30 0.27
N ARG A 19 -4.76 -15.42 0.51
CA ARG A 19 -4.10 -16.65 1.04
C ARG A 19 -4.67 -17.13 2.38
N LYS A 20 -5.18 -16.22 3.21
CA LYS A 20 -5.65 -16.50 4.57
C LYS A 20 -7.02 -15.89 4.78
N ASP A 21 -7.97 -16.73 5.18
CA ASP A 21 -9.21 -16.24 5.79
C ASP A 21 -8.88 -15.76 7.20
N LEU A 22 -9.11 -14.47 7.44
CA LEU A 22 -8.86 -13.84 8.73
C LEU A 22 -10.05 -14.00 9.70
N GLY A 23 -11.13 -14.66 9.27
CA GLY A 23 -12.29 -14.96 10.12
C GLY A 23 -13.18 -13.74 10.41
N TYR A 24 -13.01 -12.64 9.69
CA TYR A 24 -13.88 -11.47 9.81
C TYR A 24 -15.23 -11.75 9.16
N LYS A 25 -16.32 -11.37 9.87
CA LYS A 25 -17.70 -11.51 9.38
C LYS A 25 -18.03 -10.65 8.16
N SER A 26 -17.21 -9.65 7.84
CA SER A 26 -17.38 -8.80 6.66
C SER A 26 -16.07 -8.65 5.90
N ASP A 27 -16.16 -8.71 4.58
CA ASP A 27 -15.04 -8.53 3.65
C ASP A 27 -14.36 -7.15 3.80
N ALA A 28 -15.09 -6.17 4.33
CA ALA A 28 -14.61 -4.81 4.54
C ALA A 28 -13.49 -4.70 5.60
N HIS A 29 -13.27 -5.74 6.42
CA HIS A 29 -12.28 -5.75 7.50
C HIS A 29 -11.22 -6.84 7.36
N GLN A 30 -11.18 -7.57 6.23
CA GLN A 30 -10.14 -8.56 5.98
C GLN A 30 -8.81 -7.92 5.57
N ILE A 31 -8.13 -7.25 6.51
CA ILE A 31 -6.80 -6.66 6.31
C ILE A 31 -5.79 -7.44 7.14
N ASP A 32 -4.78 -8.02 6.47
CA ASP A 32 -3.63 -8.64 7.15
C ASP A 32 -2.57 -7.56 7.43
N PHE A 33 -2.63 -6.97 8.64
CA PHE A 33 -1.69 -5.94 9.08
C PHE A 33 -0.25 -6.46 9.24
N ALA A 34 -0.07 -7.77 9.45
CA ALA A 34 1.24 -8.37 9.65
C ALA A 34 1.91 -8.77 8.34
N LEU A 35 1.17 -8.76 7.21
CA LEU A 35 1.67 -9.21 5.91
C LEU A 35 2.98 -8.54 5.50
N GLY A 36 3.11 -7.22 5.71
CA GLY A 36 4.33 -6.48 5.36
C GLY A 36 5.56 -6.91 6.18
N ILE A 37 5.37 -7.21 7.47
CA ILE A 37 6.45 -7.67 8.35
C ILE A 37 6.85 -9.10 7.97
N ALA A 38 5.86 -9.97 7.73
CA ALA A 38 6.11 -11.34 7.28
C ALA A 38 6.86 -11.37 5.95
N GLU A 39 6.45 -10.56 4.97
CA GLU A 39 7.09 -10.47 3.65
C GLU A 39 8.55 -9.98 3.74
N LEU A 40 8.81 -9.00 4.61
CA LEU A 40 10.16 -8.50 4.88
C LEU A 40 11.04 -9.60 5.54
N GLY A 41 10.47 -10.35 6.48
CA GLY A 41 11.14 -11.50 7.09
C GLY A 41 11.53 -12.56 6.07
N ASP A 42 10.59 -12.94 5.20
CA ASP A 42 10.84 -13.87 4.10
C ASP A 42 11.92 -13.35 3.16
N ALA A 43 11.91 -12.04 2.83
CA ALA A 43 12.90 -11.43 1.96
C ALA A 43 14.33 -11.50 2.52
N ILE A 44 14.47 -11.32 3.84
CA ILE A 44 15.76 -11.44 4.55
C ILE A 44 16.24 -12.90 4.50
N LEU A 45 15.37 -13.87 4.78
CA LEU A 45 15.71 -15.29 4.77
C LEU A 45 16.13 -15.78 3.37
N GLU A 46 15.46 -15.29 2.33
CA GLU A 46 15.71 -15.65 0.93
C GLU A 46 16.80 -14.81 0.25
N ASN A 47 17.39 -13.84 0.97
CA ASN A 47 18.37 -12.89 0.44
C ASN A 47 17.90 -12.20 -0.87
N ARG A 48 16.63 -11.80 -0.89
CA ARG A 48 16.01 -11.08 -2.02
C ARG A 48 15.62 -9.66 -1.61
N THR A 49 15.36 -8.81 -2.59
CA THR A 49 14.77 -7.49 -2.33
C THR A 49 13.33 -7.66 -1.79
N PRO A 50 12.95 -6.99 -0.69
CA PRO A 50 11.57 -6.99 -0.22
C PRO A 50 10.65 -6.29 -1.23
N ARG A 51 9.36 -6.64 -1.21
CA ARG A 51 8.37 -6.00 -2.10
C ARG A 51 8.24 -4.51 -1.78
N LEU A 52 8.22 -4.15 -0.50
CA LEU A 52 8.26 -2.76 -0.07
C LEU A 52 9.71 -2.25 -0.10
N THR A 53 10.14 -1.79 -1.27
CA THR A 53 11.51 -1.30 -1.50
C THR A 53 11.81 -0.01 -0.74
N PRO A 54 13.09 0.30 -0.45
CA PRO A 54 13.48 1.58 0.14
C PRO A 54 12.97 2.80 -0.66
N GLN A 55 12.92 2.71 -1.99
CA GLN A 55 12.44 3.76 -2.88
C GLN A 55 10.95 4.02 -2.69
N PHE A 56 10.14 2.96 -2.53
CA PHE A 56 8.72 3.09 -2.22
C PHE A 56 8.51 3.81 -0.88
N VAL A 57 9.23 3.38 0.17
CA VAL A 57 9.12 3.98 1.50
C VAL A 57 9.54 5.46 1.50
N LEU A 58 10.64 5.78 0.80
CA LEU A 58 11.10 7.16 0.64
C LEU A 58 10.05 8.03 -0.07
N HIS A 59 9.42 7.52 -1.12
CA HIS A 59 8.38 8.25 -1.84
C HIS A 59 7.14 8.51 -0.99
N VAL A 60 6.68 7.51 -0.22
CA VAL A 60 5.57 7.69 0.72
C VAL A 60 5.90 8.77 1.76
N ASN A 61 7.11 8.76 2.31
CA ASN A 61 7.55 9.79 3.25
C ASN A 61 7.55 11.19 2.62
N GLU A 62 8.02 11.32 1.37
CA GLU A 62 8.00 12.60 0.66
C GLU A 62 6.58 13.12 0.43
N VAL A 63 5.65 12.25 0.03
CA VAL A 63 4.22 12.60 -0.11
C VAL A 63 3.63 13.06 1.22
N LEU A 64 3.94 12.37 2.32
CA LEU A 64 3.49 12.77 3.65
C LEU A 64 4.04 14.14 4.04
N LEU A 65 5.33 14.38 3.83
CA LEU A 65 5.96 15.69 4.10
C LEU A 65 5.36 16.80 3.24
N ALA A 66 5.08 16.52 1.95
CA ALA A 66 4.41 17.46 1.06
C ALA A 66 3.02 17.85 1.58
N ILE A 67 2.24 16.87 2.06
CA ILE A 67 0.93 17.13 2.68
C ILE A 67 1.09 17.94 3.97
N HIS A 68 1.98 17.52 4.88
CA HIS A 68 2.17 18.20 6.17
C HIS A 68 2.61 19.66 6.01
N HIS A 69 3.48 19.96 5.05
CA HIS A 69 3.93 21.32 4.79
C HIS A 69 2.98 22.13 3.89
N SER A 70 1.93 21.52 3.32
CA SER A 70 0.95 22.24 2.49
C SER A 70 -0.03 23.09 3.29
N PHE A 71 -0.26 22.78 4.58
CA PHE A 71 -1.29 23.45 5.39
C PHE A 71 -1.02 24.93 5.68
N PRO A 72 0.22 25.38 6.01
CA PRO A 72 0.47 26.79 6.34
C PRO A 72 0.34 27.73 5.15
N ASP A 73 0.84 27.32 3.97
CA ASP A 73 0.99 28.20 2.80
C ASP A 73 0.10 27.79 1.61
N GLY A 74 -0.67 26.71 1.72
CA GLY A 74 -1.46 26.16 0.60
C GLY A 74 -0.62 25.72 -0.60
N ARG A 75 0.68 25.47 -0.39
CA ARG A 75 1.63 25.21 -1.48
C ARG A 75 1.47 23.81 -2.07
N LEU A 76 1.38 23.76 -3.39
CA LEU A 76 1.46 22.52 -4.15
C LEU A 76 2.92 22.06 -4.25
N THR A 77 3.22 20.92 -3.66
CA THR A 77 4.56 20.30 -3.72
C THR A 77 4.48 19.01 -4.53
N LYS A 78 5.27 18.93 -5.61
CA LYS A 78 5.41 17.72 -6.41
C LYS A 78 6.55 16.87 -5.82
N PRO A 79 6.32 15.60 -5.46
CA PRO A 79 7.40 14.70 -5.04
C PRO A 79 8.44 14.55 -6.15
N ALA A 80 9.71 14.59 -5.79
CA ALA A 80 10.84 14.38 -6.68
C ALA A 80 11.18 12.89 -6.85
N THR A 81 10.82 12.07 -5.87
CA THR A 81 11.09 10.62 -5.88
C THR A 81 10.05 9.86 -6.69
N THR A 82 10.40 8.64 -7.08
CA THR A 82 9.51 7.69 -7.74
C THR A 82 9.94 6.26 -7.37
N PHE A 83 9.13 5.27 -7.72
CA PHE A 83 9.40 3.86 -7.42
C PHE A 83 8.80 2.96 -8.50
N GLU A 84 9.36 1.76 -8.64
CA GLU A 84 8.82 0.74 -9.54
C GLU A 84 7.47 0.22 -9.02
N PRO A 85 6.41 0.19 -9.84
CA PRO A 85 5.10 -0.30 -9.43
C PRO A 85 5.16 -1.70 -8.79
N LEU A 86 4.47 -1.85 -7.66
CA LEU A 86 4.42 -3.12 -6.94
C LEU A 86 3.72 -4.20 -7.78
N ALA A 87 4.43 -5.29 -8.05
CA ALA A 87 3.84 -6.45 -8.68
C ALA A 87 2.78 -7.10 -7.76
N PRO A 88 1.71 -7.69 -8.31
CA PRO A 88 0.77 -8.50 -7.52
C PRO A 88 1.47 -9.58 -6.72
N MET A 89 0.91 -9.94 -5.57
CA MET A 89 1.35 -11.11 -4.80
C MET A 89 1.17 -12.38 -5.64
N ASP A 90 1.98 -13.42 -5.41
CA ASP A 90 1.94 -14.63 -6.25
C ASP A 90 0.58 -15.35 -6.22
N TRP A 91 -0.15 -15.24 -5.10
CA TRP A 91 -1.51 -15.74 -4.98
C TRP A 91 -2.52 -14.92 -5.80
N ALA A 92 -2.20 -13.68 -6.19
CA ALA A 92 -3.05 -12.75 -6.92
C ALA A 92 -2.66 -12.57 -8.41
N LYS A 93 -1.64 -13.29 -8.88
CA LYS A 93 -1.26 -13.37 -10.29
C LYS A 93 -2.27 -14.20 -11.09
#